data_AF-A0A951GRT8-F1
#
_entry.id   AF-A0A951GRT8-F1
#
_cell.length_a   1.000
_cell.length_b   1.000
_cell.length_c   1.000
_cell.angle_alpha   90.00
_cell.angle_beta   90.00
_cell.angle_gamma   90.00
#
_symmetry.space_group_name_H-M   'P 1'
#
loop_
_entity.id
_entity.type
_entity.pdbx_description
1 polymer ?
#
loop_
_entity_poly.entity_id
_entity_poly.type
_entity_poly.pdbx_seq_one_letter_code
_entity_poly.pdbx_strand_id
1 'polypeptide(L)' 'MHDYEWNGGDLPTFVTHLECSKTGEHYPADQLHGLSKAGRPLLVR' A
#
# COMPACT_ATOMS: atom_id res chain seq x y z
N MET A 1 -13.64 8.44 -29.74
CA MET A 1 -12.90 8.84 -28.54
C MET A 1 -13.56 8.06 -27.43
N HIS A 2 -12.92 7.02 -26.87
CA HIS A 2 -13.54 6.26 -25.78
C HIS A 2 -13.25 6.99 -24.48
N ASP A 3 -14.32 7.44 -23.83
CA ASP A 3 -14.32 7.91 -22.45
C ASP A 3 -13.97 6.72 -21.55
N TYR A 4 -12.68 6.54 -21.27
CA TYR A 4 -12.25 5.62 -20.24
C TYR A 4 -12.55 6.26 -18.88
N GLU A 5 -13.70 5.93 -18.30
CA GLU A 5 -13.98 6.18 -16.89
C GLU A 5 -13.00 5.36 -16.05
N TRP A 6 -12.02 6.04 -15.47
CA TRP A 6 -11.09 5.47 -14.51
C TRP A 6 -11.78 5.37 -13.14
N ASN A 7 -12.21 4.16 -12.76
CA ASN A 7 -12.81 3.88 -11.44
C ASN A 7 -11.78 3.80 -10.29
N GLY A 8 -10.51 4.11 -10.55
CA GLY A 8 -9.47 4.55 -9.62
C GLY A 8 -9.28 3.99 -8.21
N GLY A 9 -9.92 2.90 -7.82
CA GLY A 9 -9.89 2.42 -6.44
C GLY A 9 -11.10 1.60 -6.00
N ASP A 10 -12.14 1.41 -6.83
CA ASP A 10 -13.33 0.63 -6.43
C ASP A 10 -13.08 -0.89 -6.25
N LEU A 11 -11.87 -1.38 -6.53
CA LEU A 11 -11.52 -2.78 -6.35
C LEU A 11 -10.99 -3.01 -4.92
N PRO A 12 -11.37 -4.13 -4.28
CA PRO A 12 -10.87 -4.45 -2.96
C PRO A 12 -9.35 -4.67 -2.96
N THR A 13 -8.68 -4.23 -1.90
CA THR A 13 -7.27 -4.56 -1.66
C THR A 13 -7.10 -6.05 -1.36
N PHE A 14 -6.19 -6.72 -2.08
CA PHE A 14 -5.80 -8.10 -1.83
C PHE A 14 -4.71 -8.23 -0.76
N VAL A 15 -4.16 -7.11 -0.30
CA VAL A 15 -3.12 -7.02 0.72
C VAL A 15 -3.77 -6.64 2.04
N THR A 16 -3.40 -7.31 3.13
CA THR A 16 -3.95 -7.03 4.48
C THR A 16 -3.15 -5.96 5.21
N HIS A 17 -1.83 -5.97 5.05
CA HIS A 17 -0.92 -5.02 5.68
C HIS A 17 0.40 -4.96 4.90
N LEU A 18 1.21 -3.94 5.20
CA LEU A 18 2.61 -3.89 4.82
C LEU A 18 3.48 -3.99 6.07
N GLU A 19 4.69 -4.51 5.94
CA GLU A 19 5.67 -4.57 7.02
C GLU A 19 6.91 -3.73 6.71
N CYS A 20 7.45 -3.02 7.71
CA CYS A 20 8.76 -2.39 7.58
C CYS A 20 9.86 -3.45 7.38
N SER A 21 10.64 -3.32 6.30
CA SER A 21 11.73 -4.26 5.96
C SER A 21 12.82 -4.41 7.03
N LYS A 22 12.95 -3.47 7.97
CA LYS A 22 13.94 -3.54 9.06
C LYS A 22 13.35 -3.96 10.40
N THR A 23 12.14 -3.51 10.72
CA THR A 23 11.57 -3.66 12.08
C THR A 23 10.38 -4.62 12.14
N GLY A 24 9.77 -4.97 11.00
CA GLY A 24 8.53 -5.75 10.96
C GLY A 24 7.31 -5.00 11.48
N GLU A 25 7.38 -3.68 11.70
CA GLU A 25 6.22 -2.88 12.10
C GLU A 25 5.13 -2.94 11.01
N HIS A 26 3.87 -3.16 11.40
CA HIS A 26 2.73 -3.25 10.49
C HIS A 26 2.21 -1.86 10.10
N TYR A 27 1.89 -1.72 8.82
CA TYR A 27 1.26 -0.56 8.21
C TYR A 27 -0.04 -1.00 7.55
N PRO A 28 -1.14 -0.23 7.68
CA PRO A 28 -2.42 -0.59 7.08
C PRO A 28 -2.33 -0.61 5.55
N ALA A 29 -2.97 -1.59 4.92
CA ALA A 29 -3.16 -1.57 3.47
C ALA A 29 -4.10 -0.45 3.02
N ASP A 30 -4.19 -0.24 1.71
CA ASP A 30 -5.10 0.74 1.09
C ASP A 30 -4.90 2.19 1.57
N GLN A 31 -3.65 2.52 1.87
CA GLN A 31 -3.23 3.86 2.25
C GLN A 31 -1.95 4.21 1.51
N LEU A 32 -1.82 5.49 1.16
CA LEU A 32 -0.58 5.99 0.58
C LEU A 32 0.48 6.08 1.68
N HIS A 33 1.50 5.24 1.59
CA HIS A 33 2.65 5.25 2.48
C HIS A 33 3.91 5.70 1.76
N GLY A 34 4.77 6.43 2.47
CA GLY A 34 6.15 6.66 2.09
C GLY A 34 7.07 5.57 2.65
N LEU A 35 8.21 5.98 3.18
CA LEU A 35 9.08 5.09 3.96
C LEU A 35 8.47 4.81 5.34
N SER A 36 8.89 3.70 5.96
CA SER A 36 8.59 3.45 7.37
C SER A 36 9.16 4.55 8.27
N LYS A 37 8.73 4.58 9.54
CA LYS A 37 9.32 5.44 10.59
C LYS A 37 10.83 5.25 10.74
N ALA A 38 11.36 4.08 10.37
CA ALA A 38 12.79 3.78 10.37
C ALA A 38 13.53 4.22 9.09
N GLY A 39 12.84 4.87 8.14
CA GLY A 39 13.39 5.28 6.86
C GLY A 39 13.68 4.11 5.92
N ARG A 40 12.92 3.02 6.02
CA ARG A 40 13.14 1.78 5.23
C ARG A 40 11.91 1.45 4.38
N PRO A 41 12.08 0.73 3.26
CA PRO A 41 10.95 0.29 2.43
C PRO A 41 9.95 -0.57 3.19
N LEU A 42 8.68 -0.49 2.78
CA LEU A 42 7.59 -1.36 3.22
C LEU A 42 7.43 -2.54 2.25
N LEU A 43 7.22 -3.74 2.79
CA LEU A 43 7.08 -4.98 2.04
C LEU A 43 5.66 -5.54 2.22
N VAL A 44 5.14 -6.20 1.19
CA VAL A 44 3.93 -7.02 1.31
C VAL A 44 4.32 -8.38 1.86
N ARG A 45 3.64 -8.83 2.92
CA ARG A 45 3.82 -10.13 3.57
C ARG A 45 2.49 -10.81 3.88
#